data_AF-A0A524AHE7-F1
#
_entry.id   AF-A0A524AHE7-F1
#
_cell.length_a   1.000
_cell.length_b   1.000
_cell.length_c   1.000
_cell.angle_alpha   90.00
_cell.angle_beta   90.00
_cell.angle_gamma   90.00
#
_symmetry.space_group_name_H-M   'P 1'
#
loop_
_entity.id
_entity.type
_entity.pdbx_description
1 polymer ?
#
loop_
_entity_poly.entity_id
_entity_poly.type
_entity_poly.pdbx_seq_one_letter_code
_entity_poly.pdbx_strand_id
1 'polypeptide(L)'
;MAAAEIEQVLARIRAQIDLDSETEHEVLEEISSHLEEAVAAARERGLDEQTALAEAAARFGVEKVGVELQQVHAGWGTADAVIAAGLPVVCALVLRWLIFAPDGTALGWPQLLTRPAFWVIAAVALMVPLLKFGRWRYALAGWIFFWAVTVISMIWPTQRW
;
A
#
# COMPACT_ATOMS: atom_id res chain seq x y z
N MET A 1 -7.61 24.39 27.14
CA MET A 1 -8.68 24.28 26.12
C MET A 1 -8.07 24.00 24.76
N ALA A 2 -6.89 24.56 24.44
CA ALA A 2 -6.19 24.33 23.17
C ALA A 2 -6.04 22.86 22.75
N ALA A 3 -5.69 21.94 23.65
CA ALA A 3 -5.52 20.53 23.26
C ALA A 3 -6.77 19.92 22.60
N ALA A 4 -7.97 20.22 23.11
CA ALA A 4 -9.22 19.73 22.54
C ALA A 4 -9.58 20.40 21.20
N GLU A 5 -9.15 21.64 20.99
CA GLU A 5 -9.37 22.37 19.74
C GLU A 5 -8.37 21.95 18.65
N ILE A 6 -7.12 21.66 19.04
CA ILE A 6 -6.10 21.05 18.18
C ILE A 6 -6.57 19.68 17.72
N GLU A 7 -7.09 18.85 18.62
CA GLU A 7 -7.68 17.55 18.26
C GLU A 7 -8.82 17.68 17.25
N GLN A 8 -9.67 18.71 17.35
CA GLN A 8 -10.71 18.96 16.34
C GLN A 8 -10.15 19.32 14.97
N VAL A 9 -9.09 20.13 14.92
CA VAL A 9 -8.40 20.46 13.66
C VAL A 9 -7.76 19.20 13.06
N LEU A 10 -7.07 18.40 13.87
CA LEU A 10 -6.48 17.12 13.44
C LEU A 10 -7.54 16.13 12.98
N ALA A 11 -8.70 16.04 13.65
CA ALA A 11 -9.81 15.19 13.23
C ALA A 11 -10.37 15.61 11.87
N ARG A 12 -10.40 16.92 11.58
CA ARG A 12 -10.83 17.45 10.29
C ARG A 12 -9.84 17.14 9.17
N ILE A 13 -8.54 17.22 9.46
CA ILE A 13 -7.47 16.78 8.54
C ILE A 13 -7.58 15.29 8.27
N ARG A 14 -7.73 14.49 9.34
CA ARG A 14 -7.91 13.04 9.27
C ARG A 14 -9.07 12.62 8.38
N ALA A 15 -10.18 13.34 8.44
CA ALA A 15 -11.35 13.08 7.60
C ALA A 15 -11.13 13.38 6.11
N GLN A 16 -10.04 14.07 5.74
CA GLN A 16 -9.72 14.47 4.37
C GLN A 16 -8.53 13.70 3.78
N ILE A 17 -7.67 13.11 4.62
CA ILE A 17 -6.52 12.32 4.20
C ILE A 17 -6.90 10.84 4.09
N ASP A 18 -6.47 10.19 3.02
CA ASP A 18 -6.60 8.74 2.80
C ASP A 18 -5.18 8.14 2.75
N LEU A 19 -4.57 8.05 3.93
CA LEU A 19 -3.21 7.52 4.14
C LEU A 19 -3.28 6.18 4.86
N ASP A 20 -2.24 5.35 4.71
CA ASP A 20 -2.15 4.15 5.54
C ASP A 20 -1.90 4.53 7.01
N SER A 21 -2.28 3.65 7.94
CA SER A 21 -2.35 3.96 9.37
C SER A 21 -1.02 4.39 10.00
N GLU A 22 0.12 3.94 9.46
CA GLU A 22 1.45 4.29 9.97
C GLU A 22 1.84 5.70 9.53
N THR A 23 1.73 5.97 8.23
CA THR A 23 1.97 7.31 7.67
C THR A 23 0.96 8.34 8.15
N GLU A 24 -0.31 7.97 8.33
CA GLU A 24 -1.32 8.83 8.93
C GLU A 24 -0.91 9.26 10.34
N HIS A 25 -0.40 8.33 11.15
CA HIS A 25 0.00 8.62 12.53
C HIS A 25 1.20 9.57 12.57
N GLU A 26 2.25 9.28 11.81
CA GLU A 26 3.45 10.12 11.73
C GLU A 26 3.11 11.55 11.26
N VAL A 27 2.31 11.66 10.19
CA VAL A 27 1.92 12.96 9.64
C VAL A 27 1.06 13.75 10.63
N LEU A 28 0.10 13.10 11.29
CA LEU A 28 -0.74 13.79 12.28
C LEU A 28 0.06 14.21 13.53
N GLU A 29 1.04 13.42 13.95
CA GLU A 29 1.94 13.77 15.06
C GLU A 29 2.80 14.98 14.72
N GLU A 30 3.40 15.01 13.52
CA GLU A 30 4.20 16.13 13.04
C GLU A 30 3.37 17.41 12.89
N ILE A 31 2.16 17.30 12.31
CA ILE A 31 1.23 18.42 12.22
C ILE A 31 0.84 18.92 13.61
N SER A 32 0.56 18.02 14.57
CA SER A 32 0.23 18.40 15.94
C SER A 32 1.34 19.22 16.58
N SER A 33 2.58 18.73 16.49
CA SER A 33 3.76 19.40 17.03
C SER A 33 3.91 20.83 16.48
N HIS A 34 3.84 20.99 15.16
CA HIS A 34 3.97 22.31 14.56
C HIS A 34 2.79 23.25 14.86
N LEU A 35 1.58 22.71 15.02
CA LEU A 35 0.42 23.50 15.39
C LEU A 35 0.55 24.01 16.84
N GLU A 36 1.06 23.17 17.75
CA GLU A 36 1.37 23.56 19.12
C GLU A 36 2.43 24.66 19.18
N GLU A 37 3.53 24.52 18.42
CA GLU A 37 4.57 25.55 18.31
C GLU A 37 4.01 26.87 17.78
N ALA A 38 3.18 26.82 16.73
CA ALA A 38 2.57 28.01 16.14
C ALA A 38 1.58 28.71 17.09
N VAL A 39 0.78 27.94 17.83
CA VAL A 39 -0.12 28.48 18.86
C VAL A 39 0.66 29.11 20.00
N ALA A 40 1.75 28.48 20.46
CA ALA A 40 2.62 29.04 21.49
C ALA A 40 3.22 30.40 21.04
N ALA A 41 3.75 30.46 19.82
CA ALA A 41 4.28 31.71 19.25
C ALA A 41 3.21 32.80 19.07
N ALA A 42 1.96 32.43 18.79
CA ALA A 42 0.84 33.37 18.73
C ALA A 42 0.45 33.91 20.12
N ARG A 43 0.50 33.08 21.17
CA ARG A 43 0.28 33.50 22.55
C ARG A 43 1.36 34.45 23.06
N GLU A 44 2.62 34.21 22.71
CA GLU A 44 3.71 35.12 23.04
C GLU A 44 3.52 36.51 22.43
N ARG A 45 2.80 36.61 21.32
CA ARG A 45 2.38 37.87 20.69
C ARG A 45 1.15 38.52 21.36
N GLY A 46 0.62 37.92 22.42
CA GLY A 46 -0.50 38.44 23.19
C GLY A 46 -1.88 38.12 22.62
N LEU A 47 -1.97 37.18 21.68
CA LEU A 47 -3.26 36.73 21.14
C LEU A 47 -3.96 35.82 22.14
N ASP A 48 -5.29 35.94 22.20
CA ASP A 48 -6.12 34.99 22.92
C ASP A 48 -6.03 33.60 22.27
N GLU A 49 -6.36 32.58 23.06
CA GLU A 49 -6.19 31.17 22.68
C GLU A 49 -6.93 30.80 21.40
N GLN A 50 -8.13 31.36 21.18
CA GLN A 50 -8.96 31.06 20.03
C GLN A 50 -8.44 31.74 18.76
N THR A 51 -8.02 33.00 18.88
CA THR A 51 -7.38 33.74 17.78
C THR A 51 -6.02 33.17 17.41
N ALA A 52 -5.24 32.73 18.40
CA ALA A 52 -3.95 32.07 18.20
C ALA A 52 -4.09 30.77 17.38
N LEU A 53 -5.08 29.94 17.71
CA LEU A 53 -5.38 28.71 16.97
C LEU A 53 -5.88 29.01 15.56
N ALA A 54 -6.78 29.99 15.40
CA ALA A 54 -7.31 30.37 14.09
C ALA A 54 -6.20 30.89 13.17
N GLU A 55 -5.28 31.72 13.69
CA GLU A 55 -4.11 32.17 12.94
C GLU A 55 -3.17 31.01 12.61
N ALA A 56 -2.87 30.13 13.58
CA ALA A 56 -2.01 28.97 13.36
C ALA A 56 -2.58 28.04 12.27
N ALA A 57 -3.87 27.70 12.35
CA ALA A 57 -4.55 26.87 11.35
C ALA A 57 -4.61 27.54 9.96
N ALA A 58 -4.88 28.85 9.90
CA ALA A 58 -4.87 29.59 8.65
C ALA A 58 -3.47 29.62 8.01
N ARG A 59 -2.43 29.77 8.83
CA ARG A 59 -1.02 29.82 8.41
C ARG A 59 -0.49 28.45 7.99
N PHE A 60 -0.97 27.37 8.63
CA PHE A 60 -0.71 26.00 8.23
C PHE A 60 -1.36 25.66 6.88
N GLY A 61 -2.44 26.35 6.52
CA GLY A 61 -3.16 26.07 5.28
C GLY A 61 -3.86 24.71 5.31
N VAL A 62 -4.47 24.35 6.44
CA VAL A 62 -5.12 23.05 6.71
C VAL A 62 -5.97 22.53 5.54
N GLU A 63 -6.73 23.42 4.89
CA GLU A 63 -7.59 23.09 3.75
C GLU A 63 -6.81 22.84 2.45
N LYS A 64 -5.67 23.51 2.24
CA LYS A 64 -4.79 23.26 1.08
C LYS A 64 -3.92 22.03 1.29
N VAL A 65 -3.39 21.83 2.49
CA VAL A 65 -2.54 20.68 2.84
C VAL A 65 -3.32 19.38 2.71
N GLY A 66 -4.58 19.33 3.18
CA GLY A 66 -5.44 18.15 2.97
C GLY A 66 -5.66 17.82 1.49
N VAL A 67 -5.94 18.82 0.65
CA VAL A 67 -6.16 18.63 -0.79
C VAL A 67 -4.88 18.28 -1.55
N GLU A 68 -3.74 18.90 -1.23
CA GLU A 68 -2.46 18.59 -1.87
C GLU A 68 -1.93 17.21 -1.45
N LEU A 69 -2.02 16.86 -0.16
CA LEU A 69 -1.68 15.51 0.32
C LEU A 69 -2.58 14.46 -0.33
N GLN A 70 -3.89 14.73 -0.43
CA GLN A 70 -4.82 13.85 -1.10
C GLN A 70 -4.51 13.74 -2.60
N GLN A 71 -4.13 14.81 -3.30
CA GLN A 71 -3.76 14.73 -4.71
C GLN A 71 -2.47 13.94 -4.94
N VAL A 72 -1.50 14.01 -4.03
CA VAL A 72 -0.26 13.23 -4.12
C VAL A 72 -0.49 11.75 -3.82
N HIS A 73 -1.49 11.40 -2.97
CA HIS A 73 -1.74 10.03 -2.53
C HIS A 73 -2.97 9.36 -3.18
N ALA A 74 -3.85 10.12 -3.83
CA ALA A 74 -5.02 9.62 -4.57
C ALA A 74 -4.56 8.78 -5.76
N GLY A 75 -4.48 7.47 -5.53
CA GLY A 75 -4.17 6.49 -6.56
C GLY A 75 -3.20 5.40 -6.12
N TRP A 76 -2.54 5.53 -4.96
CA TRP A 76 -1.51 4.58 -4.55
C TRP A 76 -2.07 3.41 -3.73
N GLY A 77 -3.10 3.60 -2.90
CA GLY A 77 -3.61 2.55 -2.01
C GLY A 77 -4.43 1.45 -2.70
N THR A 78 -5.49 1.81 -3.43
CA THR A 78 -6.45 0.85 -4.00
C THR A 78 -5.94 0.14 -5.24
N ALA A 79 -5.25 0.85 -6.14
CA ALA A 79 -4.69 0.26 -7.34
C ALA A 79 -3.56 -0.74 -7.02
N ASP A 80 -2.69 -0.43 -6.04
CA ASP A 80 -1.64 -1.35 -5.61
C ASP A 80 -2.21 -2.54 -4.85
N ALA A 81 -3.23 -2.35 -3.99
CA ALA A 81 -3.88 -3.48 -3.33
C ALA A 81 -4.55 -4.44 -4.34
N VAL A 82 -5.23 -3.90 -5.35
CA VAL A 82 -5.86 -4.70 -6.41
C VAL A 82 -4.81 -5.43 -7.26
N ILE A 83 -3.69 -4.78 -7.58
CA ILE A 83 -2.61 -5.42 -8.34
C ILE A 83 -1.90 -6.47 -7.48
N ALA A 84 -1.63 -6.20 -6.20
CA ALA A 84 -1.01 -7.12 -5.26
C ALA A 84 -1.85 -8.39 -5.05
N ALA A 85 -3.17 -8.25 -5.00
CA ALA A 85 -4.10 -9.38 -4.83
C ALA A 85 -4.44 -10.09 -6.15
N GLY A 86 -4.59 -9.34 -7.25
CA GLY A 86 -5.06 -9.87 -8.53
C GLY A 86 -3.96 -10.48 -9.40
N LEU A 87 -2.76 -9.89 -9.41
CA LEU A 87 -1.64 -10.37 -10.22
C LEU A 87 -1.20 -11.81 -9.90
N PRO A 88 -1.10 -12.27 -8.63
CA PRO A 88 -0.69 -13.64 -8.34
C PRO A 88 -1.77 -14.64 -8.78
N VAL A 89 -3.05 -14.30 -8.63
CA VAL A 89 -4.18 -15.13 -9.10
C VAL A 89 -4.16 -15.27 -10.62
N VAL A 90 -3.99 -14.17 -11.35
CA VAL A 90 -3.89 -14.21 -12.82
C VAL A 90 -2.67 -15.01 -13.27
N CYS A 91 -1.51 -14.83 -12.62
CA CYS A 91 -0.31 -15.61 -12.92
C CYS A 91 -0.53 -17.11 -12.65
N ALA A 92 -1.13 -17.48 -11.53
CA ALA A 92 -1.44 -18.87 -11.24
C ALA A 92 -2.48 -19.46 -12.20
N LEU A 93 -3.46 -18.69 -12.64
CA LEU A 93 -4.42 -19.13 -13.67
C LEU A 93 -3.72 -19.34 -15.02
N VAL A 94 -2.84 -18.43 -15.44
CA VAL A 94 -2.05 -18.57 -16.67
C VAL A 94 -1.10 -19.76 -16.57
N LEU A 95 -0.41 -19.94 -15.45
CA LEU A 95 0.46 -21.09 -15.22
C LEU A 95 -0.35 -22.39 -15.23
N ARG A 96 -1.48 -22.42 -14.51
CA ARG A 96 -2.39 -23.57 -14.53
C ARG A 96 -2.87 -23.87 -15.95
N TRP A 97 -3.21 -22.85 -16.73
CA TRP A 97 -3.66 -23.03 -18.11
C TRP A 97 -2.53 -23.49 -19.05
N LEU A 98 -1.29 -23.04 -18.81
CA LEU A 98 -0.10 -23.53 -19.54
C LEU A 98 0.29 -24.96 -19.13
N ILE A 99 0.03 -25.35 -17.88
CA ILE A 99 0.33 -26.67 -17.31
C ILE A 99 -0.70 -27.71 -17.75
N PHE A 100 -1.98 -27.34 -17.70
CA PHE A 100 -3.06 -28.11 -18.30
C PHE A 100 -3.17 -27.74 -19.78
N ALA A 101 -2.23 -28.23 -20.60
CA ALA A 101 -2.49 -28.39 -22.02
C ALA A 101 -3.86 -29.10 -22.20
N PRO A 102 -4.60 -28.84 -23.30
CA PRO A 102 -5.94 -29.43 -23.54
C PRO A 102 -5.99 -30.96 -23.46
N ASP A 103 -4.82 -31.61 -23.44
CA ASP A 103 -4.64 -33.05 -23.44
C ASP A 103 -4.61 -33.66 -22.01
N GLY A 104 -4.58 -32.84 -20.95
CA GLY A 104 -4.85 -33.26 -19.56
C GLY A 104 -3.88 -34.27 -18.91
N THR A 105 -2.73 -34.57 -19.53
CA THR A 105 -1.83 -35.63 -19.04
C THR A 105 -0.74 -35.11 -18.09
N ALA A 106 -0.56 -35.80 -16.96
CA ALA A 106 0.44 -35.51 -15.93
C ALA A 106 1.91 -35.74 -16.37
N LEU A 107 2.18 -36.06 -17.64
CA LEU A 107 3.52 -36.35 -18.17
C LEU A 107 4.22 -35.13 -18.81
N GLY A 108 3.54 -33.98 -18.95
CA GLY A 108 4.08 -32.79 -19.62
C GLY A 108 5.06 -31.92 -18.81
N TRP A 109 5.28 -32.23 -17.52
CA TRP A 109 6.05 -31.38 -16.60
C TRP A 109 7.51 -31.11 -17.00
N PRO A 110 8.33 -32.11 -17.39
CA PRO A 110 9.72 -31.86 -17.80
C PRO A 110 9.78 -31.04 -19.08
N GLN A 111 8.76 -31.17 -19.92
CA GLN A 111 8.66 -30.49 -21.21
C GLN A 111 8.21 -29.03 -21.06
N LEU A 112 7.51 -28.68 -19.98
CA LEU A 112 7.20 -27.31 -19.60
C LEU A 112 8.40 -26.58 -19.03
N LEU A 113 9.19 -27.24 -18.17
CA LEU A 113 10.41 -26.67 -17.59
C LEU A 113 11.53 -26.43 -18.63
N THR A 114 11.47 -27.11 -19.77
CA THR A 114 12.38 -26.88 -20.90
C THR A 114 11.89 -25.78 -21.84
N ARG A 115 10.66 -25.27 -21.70
CA ARG A 115 10.16 -24.16 -22.53
C ARG A 115 10.68 -22.82 -22.00
N PRO A 116 11.46 -22.06 -22.79
CA PRO A 116 11.99 -20.76 -22.35
C PRO A 116 10.88 -19.75 -22.04
N ALA A 117 9.72 -19.85 -22.70
CA ALA A 117 8.57 -18.97 -22.44
C ALA A 117 8.03 -19.08 -21.01
N PHE A 118 8.08 -20.28 -20.39
CA PHE A 118 7.66 -20.47 -19.00
C PHE A 118 8.54 -19.65 -18.05
N TRP A 119 9.85 -19.74 -18.22
CA TRP A 119 10.83 -19.00 -17.40
C TRP A 119 10.73 -17.50 -17.59
N VAL A 120 10.48 -17.04 -18.82
CA VAL A 120 10.28 -15.60 -19.09
C VAL A 120 9.02 -15.10 -18.39
N ILE A 121 7.90 -15.82 -18.48
CA ILE A 121 6.65 -15.42 -17.81
C ILE A 121 6.82 -15.48 -16.29
N ALA A 122 7.45 -16.52 -15.75
CA ALA A 122 7.73 -16.64 -14.33
C ALA A 122 8.62 -15.51 -13.82
N ALA A 123 9.69 -15.18 -14.55
CA ALA A 123 10.60 -14.09 -14.20
C ALA A 123 9.89 -12.72 -14.26
N VAL A 124 9.09 -12.45 -15.29
CA VAL A 124 8.30 -11.21 -15.40
C VAL A 124 7.27 -11.13 -14.28
N ALA A 125 6.54 -12.21 -14.01
CA ALA A 125 5.59 -12.29 -12.90
C ALA A 125 6.27 -12.09 -11.54
N LEU A 126 7.52 -12.54 -11.38
CA LEU A 126 8.30 -12.30 -10.17
C LEU A 126 8.78 -10.84 -10.09
N MET A 127 9.19 -10.23 -11.20
CA MET A 127 9.74 -8.87 -11.24
C MET A 127 8.69 -7.77 -11.03
N VAL A 128 7.44 -7.97 -11.47
CA VAL A 128 6.40 -6.92 -11.38
C VAL A 128 6.15 -6.45 -9.95
N PRO A 129 5.99 -7.32 -8.94
CA PRO A 129 5.91 -6.90 -7.54
C PRO A 129 7.18 -6.17 -7.06
N LEU A 130 8.35 -6.59 -7.54
CA LEU A 130 9.62 -6.00 -7.14
C LEU A 130 9.77 -4.55 -7.63
N LEU A 131 9.16 -4.19 -8.75
CA LEU A 131 9.28 -2.85 -9.32
C LEU A 131 8.19 -1.88 -8.86
N LYS A 132 7.05 -2.40 -8.37
CA LYS A 132 5.85 -1.57 -8.14
C LYS A 132 5.55 -1.24 -6.68
N PHE A 133 5.95 -2.07 -5.70
CA PHE A 133 5.53 -1.89 -4.31
C PHE A 133 6.58 -1.19 -3.43
N GLY A 134 6.24 -0.02 -2.89
CA GLY A 134 7.10 0.73 -1.94
C GLY A 134 7.34 0.01 -0.60
N ARG A 135 6.37 -0.79 -0.12
CA ARG A 135 6.47 -1.62 1.10
C ARG A 135 6.90 -3.06 0.77
N TRP A 136 8.05 -3.17 0.11
CA TRP A 136 8.57 -4.38 -0.51
C TRP A 136 8.56 -5.63 0.39
N ARG A 137 8.84 -5.48 1.68
CA ARG A 137 9.06 -6.60 2.61
C ARG A 137 7.83 -7.51 2.78
N TYR A 138 6.64 -6.92 2.91
CA TYR A 138 5.40 -7.68 3.13
C TYR A 138 4.83 -8.22 1.81
N ALA A 139 4.92 -7.44 0.74
CA ALA A 139 4.55 -7.88 -0.59
C ALA A 139 5.40 -9.06 -1.03
N LEU A 140 6.72 -9.01 -0.82
CA LEU A 140 7.65 -10.09 -1.14
C LEU A 140 7.37 -11.35 -0.30
N ALA A 141 7.08 -11.20 1.00
CA ALA A 141 6.76 -12.34 1.88
C ALA A 141 5.48 -13.07 1.45
N GLY A 142 4.40 -12.32 1.19
CA GLY A 142 3.15 -12.89 0.68
C GLY A 142 3.32 -13.51 -0.70
N TRP A 143 4.13 -12.89 -1.56
CA TRP A 143 4.42 -13.38 -2.90
C TRP A 143 5.24 -14.69 -2.90
N ILE A 144 6.29 -14.75 -2.08
CA ILE A 144 7.10 -15.96 -1.88
C ILE A 144 6.23 -17.08 -1.32
N PHE A 145 5.38 -16.79 -0.33
CA PHE A 145 4.46 -17.77 0.24
C PHE A 145 3.51 -18.33 -0.81
N PHE A 146 2.89 -17.47 -1.63
CA PHE A 146 2.01 -17.88 -2.71
C PHE A 146 2.72 -18.75 -3.76
N TRP A 147 3.93 -18.35 -4.17
CA TRP A 147 4.74 -19.15 -5.09
C TRP A 147 5.15 -20.49 -4.50
N ALA A 148 5.53 -20.52 -3.22
CA ALA A 148 5.87 -21.77 -2.52
C ALA A 148 4.66 -22.71 -2.49
N VAL A 149 3.47 -22.22 -2.13
CA VAL A 149 2.23 -23.01 -2.15
C VAL A 149 1.90 -23.51 -3.56
N THR A 150 2.09 -22.66 -4.57
CA THR A 150 1.86 -23.01 -5.97
C THR A 150 2.80 -24.13 -6.42
N VAL A 151 4.11 -23.97 -6.17
CA VAL A 151 5.13 -24.96 -6.51
C VAL A 151 4.90 -26.26 -5.74
N ILE A 152 4.59 -26.21 -4.45
CA ILE A 152 4.26 -27.40 -3.64
C ILE A 152 3.02 -28.11 -4.21
N SER A 153 1.96 -27.37 -4.52
CA SER A 153 0.73 -27.92 -5.11
C SER A 153 0.98 -28.55 -6.48
N MET A 154 1.93 -28.00 -7.24
CA MET A 154 2.35 -28.51 -8.56
C MET A 154 3.26 -29.73 -8.46
N ILE A 155 4.12 -29.81 -7.44
CA ILE A 155 5.01 -30.96 -7.15
C ILE A 155 4.27 -32.08 -6.42
N TRP A 156 3.04 -31.83 -5.94
CA TRP A 156 2.16 -32.81 -5.34
C TRP A 156 1.16 -33.48 -6.32
N PRO A 157 1.48 -33.86 -7.58
CA PRO A 157 0.55 -34.69 -8.31
C PRO A 157 0.61 -36.11 -7.72
N THR A 158 -0.52 -36.50 -7.12
CA THR A 158 -1.03 -37.87 -7.09
C THR A 158 -0.19 -38.94 -6.36
N GLN A 159 -0.05 -38.82 -5.03
CA GLN A 159 0.12 -40.02 -4.17
C GLN A 159 -1.21 -40.69 -3.79
N ARG A 160 -2.32 -40.21 -4.32
CA ARG A 160 -3.64 -40.81 -4.12
C ARG A 160 -4.29 -40.88 -5.50
N TRP A 161 -4.08 -41.98 -6.21
CA TRP A 161 -4.95 -42.66 -7.18
C TRP A 161 -4.13 -43.79 -7.78
#